data_AF-A0A7Y7LBD6-F1
#
_entry.id   AF-A0A7Y7LBD6-F1
#
_cell.length_a   1.000
_cell.length_b   1.000
_cell.length_c   1.000
_cell.angle_alpha   90.00
_cell.angle_beta   90.00
_cell.angle_gamma   90.00
#
_symmetry.space_group_name_H-M   'P 1'
#
loop_
_entity.id
_entity.type
_entity.pdbx_description
1 polymer ?
#
loop_
_entity_poly.entity_id
_entity_poly.type
_entity_poly.pdbx_seq_one_letter_code
_entity_poly.pdbx_strand_id
1 'polypeptide(L)'
;MHTDYEVVDDARFKGWQSQVLNYINTTLTASNHYYTGLKSALNGAYPSTVDKGISLLESLMEDIEKGIFVEIKQSTKPLLILEHIFDTFHKVAVQLRRRYNDRATLDVTDEYDVQDLLHALLKMHFEDIQQEEWTPGYAGSSSRIDFALREFKMVIEVKKTRSSLKHKHVADQLIIDIERYRNHPLCQTLICFVYDPDGYINNPRGFENDLNREREGMKVIVIVRPK
;
A
#
# COMPACT_ATOMS: atom_id res chain seq x y z
N MET A 1 14.06 -49.04 26.41
CA MET A 1 12.80 -48.70 25.72
C MET A 1 13.01 -47.39 24.98
N HIS A 2 13.25 -47.44 23.66
CA HIS A 2 13.10 -46.26 22.83
C HIS A 2 11.60 -46.09 22.59
N THR A 3 11.00 -45.09 23.23
CA THR A 3 9.71 -44.57 22.81
C THR A 3 9.96 -43.81 21.51
N ASP A 4 9.74 -44.47 20.39
CA ASP A 4 9.59 -43.78 19.10
C ASP A 4 8.35 -42.90 19.24
N TYR A 5 8.57 -41.59 19.40
CA TYR A 5 7.48 -40.63 19.37
C TYR A 5 6.96 -40.58 17.94
N GLU A 6 5.68 -40.89 17.76
CA GLU A 6 5.00 -40.76 16.48
C GLU A 6 5.02 -39.27 16.09
N VAL A 7 5.75 -38.95 15.02
CA VAL A 7 5.87 -37.60 14.47
C VAL A 7 5.10 -37.54 13.17
N VAL A 8 4.43 -36.41 12.94
CA VAL A 8 3.81 -36.15 11.63
C VAL A 8 4.91 -35.88 10.59
N ASP A 9 4.57 -35.98 9.30
CA ASP A 9 5.51 -35.64 8.23
C ASP A 9 6.01 -34.20 8.41
N ASP A 10 7.25 -34.08 8.89
CA ASP A 10 7.85 -32.82 9.35
C ASP A 10 7.93 -31.79 8.21
N ALA A 11 8.15 -32.23 6.97
CA ALA A 11 8.23 -31.34 5.81
C ALA A 11 6.86 -30.77 5.45
N ARG A 12 5.83 -31.63 5.36
CA ARG A 12 4.45 -31.19 5.08
C ARG A 12 3.91 -30.33 6.21
N PHE A 13 4.17 -30.71 7.46
CA PHE A 13 3.75 -29.97 8.64
C PHE A 13 4.38 -28.58 8.71
N LYS A 14 5.70 -28.45 8.52
CA LYS A 14 6.38 -27.13 8.48
C LYS A 14 5.86 -26.23 7.36
N GLY A 15 5.56 -26.81 6.20
CA GLY A 15 4.97 -26.09 5.08
C GLY A 15 3.58 -25.53 5.41
N TRP A 16 2.71 -26.37 5.98
CA TRP A 16 1.38 -25.97 6.45
C TRP A 16 1.46 -24.93 7.58
N GLN A 17 2.26 -25.19 8.62
CA GLN A 17 2.48 -24.28 9.74
C GLN A 17 2.87 -22.89 9.27
N SER A 18 3.83 -22.80 8.34
CA SER A 18 4.30 -21.53 7.81
C SER A 18 3.22 -20.76 7.06
N GLN A 19 2.42 -21.47 6.24
CA GLN A 19 1.32 -20.87 5.48
C GLN A 19 0.21 -20.36 6.39
N VAL A 20 -0.24 -21.17 7.36
CA VAL A 20 -1.31 -20.80 8.29
C VAL A 20 -0.89 -19.64 9.18
N LEU A 21 0.30 -19.69 9.78
CA LEU A 21 0.80 -18.59 10.60
C LEU A 21 0.93 -17.29 9.81
N ASN A 22 1.38 -17.35 8.56
CA ASN A 22 1.46 -16.17 7.70
C ASN A 22 0.06 -15.61 7.37
N TYR A 23 -0.89 -16.46 7.02
CA TYR A 23 -2.26 -16.04 6.72
C TYR A 23 -2.94 -15.39 7.93
N ILE A 24 -2.85 -16.03 9.10
CA ILE A 24 -3.45 -15.48 10.33
C ILE A 24 -2.73 -14.20 10.76
N ASN A 25 -1.41 -14.12 10.65
CA ASN A 25 -0.68 -12.89 10.97
C ASN A 25 -1.05 -11.73 10.04
N THR A 26 -1.20 -11.99 8.74
CA THR A 26 -1.57 -10.96 7.76
C THR A 26 -3.00 -10.48 7.93
N THR A 27 -3.88 -11.33 8.45
CA THR A 27 -5.30 -10.99 8.66
C THR A 27 -5.56 -10.40 10.05
N LEU A 28 -4.98 -10.98 11.10
CA LEU A 28 -5.28 -10.69 12.50
C LEU A 28 -4.16 -9.96 13.26
N THR A 29 -2.97 -9.82 12.67
CA THR A 29 -1.73 -9.29 13.28
C THR A 29 -1.06 -10.22 14.31
N ALA A 30 0.22 -9.96 14.58
CA ALA A 30 1.05 -10.77 15.46
C ALA A 30 0.67 -10.68 16.96
N SER A 31 -0.13 -9.69 17.34
CA SER A 31 -0.58 -9.49 18.74
C SER A 31 -1.92 -10.16 19.04
N ASN A 32 -2.63 -10.66 18.04
CA ASN A 32 -3.93 -11.31 18.25
C ASN A 32 -3.76 -12.65 19.00
N HIS A 33 -4.70 -12.94 19.91
CA HIS A 33 -4.65 -14.12 20.77
C HIS A 33 -4.73 -15.43 19.97
N TYR A 34 -5.44 -15.45 18.84
CA TYR A 34 -5.46 -16.60 17.93
C TYR A 34 -4.10 -16.82 17.27
N TYR A 35 -3.43 -15.76 16.81
CA TYR A 35 -2.08 -15.88 16.24
C TYR A 35 -1.08 -16.36 17.28
N THR A 36 -1.05 -15.72 18.45
CA THR A 36 -0.09 -16.07 19.52
C THR A 36 -0.34 -17.47 20.06
N GLY A 37 -1.62 -17.85 20.25
CA GLY A 37 -2.04 -19.19 20.61
C GLY A 37 -1.60 -20.23 19.58
N LEU A 38 -1.87 -19.99 18.28
CA LEU A 38 -1.51 -20.94 17.22
C LEU A 38 0.00 -21.09 17.08
N LYS A 39 0.75 -19.99 17.17
CA LYS A 39 2.22 -19.99 17.14
C LYS A 39 2.79 -20.81 18.31
N SER A 40 2.20 -20.68 19.49
CA SER A 40 2.60 -21.44 20.67
C SER A 40 2.22 -22.92 20.56
N ALA A 41 1.05 -23.22 20.01
CA ALA A 41 0.52 -24.59 19.89
C ALA A 41 1.31 -25.43 18.89
N LEU A 42 1.77 -24.83 17.78
CA LEU A 42 2.44 -25.52 16.67
C LEU A 42 3.96 -25.67 16.87
N ASN A 43 4.45 -25.72 18.11
CA ASN A 43 5.88 -25.88 18.37
C ASN A 43 6.30 -27.37 18.31
N GLY A 44 6.69 -27.82 17.11
CA GLY A 44 7.14 -29.20 16.85
C GLY A 44 6.11 -30.04 16.08
N ALA A 45 6.60 -31.07 15.38
CA ALA A 45 5.83 -31.92 14.48
C ALA A 45 5.24 -33.16 15.20
N TYR A 46 4.40 -32.94 16.20
CA TYR A 46 3.74 -34.00 16.96
C TYR A 46 2.23 -34.02 16.69
N PRO A 47 1.56 -35.18 16.71
CA PRO A 47 0.10 -35.23 16.58
C PRO A 47 -0.63 -34.32 17.59
N SER A 48 -0.15 -34.28 18.83
CA SER A 48 -0.75 -33.45 19.89
C SER A 48 -0.60 -31.94 19.67
N THR A 49 0.40 -31.48 18.91
CA THR A 49 0.53 -30.06 18.54
C THR A 49 -0.39 -29.71 17.38
N VAL A 50 -0.58 -30.64 16.43
CA VAL A 50 -1.57 -30.52 15.35
C VAL A 50 -2.98 -30.37 15.92
N ASP A 51 -3.38 -31.26 16.85
CA ASP A 51 -4.72 -31.22 17.46
C ASP A 51 -5.00 -29.89 18.16
N LYS A 52 -4.03 -29.38 18.93
CA LYS A 52 -4.15 -28.06 19.57
C LYS A 52 -4.28 -26.93 18.55
N GLY A 53 -3.54 -27.01 17.44
CA GLY A 53 -3.64 -26.05 16.34
C GLY A 53 -5.03 -26.08 15.70
N ILE A 54 -5.58 -27.28 15.45
CA ILE A 54 -6.93 -27.46 14.89
C ILE A 54 -7.98 -26.88 15.84
N SER A 55 -7.95 -27.20 17.13
CA SER A 55 -8.94 -26.67 18.09
C SER A 55 -8.94 -25.14 18.17
N LEU A 56 -7.77 -24.50 18.04
CA LEU A 56 -7.68 -23.04 17.97
C LEU A 56 -8.29 -22.47 16.68
N LEU A 57 -8.11 -23.15 15.54
CA LEU A 57 -8.73 -22.75 14.28
C LEU A 57 -10.24 -22.92 14.31
N GLU A 58 -10.74 -24.02 14.90
CA GLU A 58 -12.17 -24.25 15.10
C GLU A 58 -12.79 -23.17 16.00
N SER A 59 -12.11 -22.79 17.08
CA SER A 59 -12.55 -21.70 17.96
C SER A 59 -12.62 -20.37 17.21
N LEU A 60 -11.61 -20.06 16.37
CA LEU A 60 -11.61 -18.87 15.53
C LEU A 60 -12.79 -18.87 14.54
N MET A 61 -13.07 -20.01 13.90
CA MET A 61 -14.22 -20.14 12.99
C MET A 61 -15.54 -19.91 13.72
N GLU A 62 -15.71 -20.47 14.91
CA GLU A 62 -16.92 -20.30 15.72
C GLU A 62 -17.14 -18.83 16.14
N ASP A 63 -16.07 -18.12 16.53
CA ASP A 63 -16.15 -16.69 16.85
C ASP A 63 -16.55 -15.83 15.64
N ILE A 64 -16.07 -16.18 14.44
CA ILE A 64 -16.45 -15.53 13.18
C ILE A 64 -17.93 -15.77 12.89
N GLU A 65 -18.39 -17.01 12.98
CA GLU A 65 -19.79 -17.38 12.73
C GLU A 65 -20.76 -16.70 13.71
N LYS A 66 -20.35 -16.56 14.97
CA LYS A 66 -21.16 -15.87 16.00
C LYS A 66 -21.12 -14.35 15.89
N GLY A 67 -20.31 -13.77 14.99
CA GLY A 67 -20.10 -12.33 14.90
C GLY A 67 -19.48 -11.72 16.16
N ILE A 68 -18.89 -12.55 17.03
CA ILE A 68 -18.11 -12.13 18.20
C ILE A 68 -16.74 -11.64 17.75
N PHE A 69 -16.30 -12.12 16.58
CA PHE A 69 -15.14 -11.63 15.90
C PHE A 69 -15.33 -10.17 15.51
N VAL A 70 -14.84 -9.27 16.37
CA VAL A 70 -14.56 -7.91 15.97
C VAL A 70 -13.41 -8.03 14.99
N GLU A 71 -13.71 -7.92 13.70
CA GLU A 71 -12.69 -7.63 12.70
C GLU A 71 -11.86 -6.50 13.30
N ILE A 72 -10.60 -6.80 13.66
CA ILE A 72 -9.59 -5.76 13.56
C ILE A 72 -9.68 -5.46 12.08
N LYS A 73 -10.45 -4.42 11.68
CA LYS A 73 -10.35 -3.79 10.36
C LYS A 73 -8.88 -3.91 10.09
N GLN A 74 -8.50 -4.70 9.08
CA GLN A 74 -7.10 -4.83 8.75
C GLN A 74 -6.56 -3.42 8.89
N SER A 75 -5.47 -3.24 9.62
CA SER A 75 -4.58 -2.19 9.20
C SER A 75 -4.21 -2.60 7.78
N THR A 76 -5.11 -2.33 6.83
CA THR A 76 -4.87 -2.39 5.40
C THR A 76 -3.74 -1.43 5.32
N LYS A 77 -2.54 -1.99 5.17
CA LYS A 77 -1.33 -1.19 5.14
C LYS A 77 -1.64 -0.09 4.14
N PRO A 78 -1.65 1.20 4.53
CA PRO A 78 -2.12 2.29 3.67
C PRO A 78 -1.47 2.22 2.28
N LEU A 79 -0.22 1.76 2.22
CA LEU A 79 0.51 1.45 0.99
C LEU A 79 -0.20 0.46 0.05
N LEU A 80 -0.78 -0.65 0.55
CA LEU A 80 -1.51 -1.61 -0.28
C LEU A 80 -2.78 -1.00 -0.89
N ILE A 81 -3.48 -0.15 -0.13
CA ILE A 81 -4.63 0.61 -0.65
C ILE A 81 -4.16 1.55 -1.74
N LEU A 82 -3.09 2.31 -1.49
CA LEU A 82 -2.54 3.26 -2.45
C LEU A 82 -2.07 2.56 -3.73
N GLU A 83 -1.33 1.46 -3.61
CA GLU A 83 -0.92 0.63 -4.75
C GLU A 83 -2.13 0.16 -5.56
N HIS A 84 -3.19 -0.31 -4.90
CA HIS A 84 -4.42 -0.72 -5.57
C HIS A 84 -5.10 0.44 -6.30
N ILE A 85 -5.21 1.61 -5.66
CA ILE A 85 -5.77 2.82 -6.26
C ILE A 85 -4.95 3.22 -7.50
N PHE A 86 -3.63 3.27 -7.40
CA PHE A 86 -2.77 3.64 -8.54
C PHE A 86 -2.83 2.61 -9.68
N ASP A 87 -2.83 1.31 -9.37
CA ASP A 87 -2.95 0.23 -10.35
C ASP A 87 -4.30 0.26 -11.09
N THR A 88 -5.35 0.76 -10.44
CA THR A 88 -6.71 0.81 -11.01
C THR A 88 -7.11 2.20 -11.51
N PHE A 89 -6.32 3.24 -11.23
CA PHE A 89 -6.61 4.63 -11.57
C PHE A 89 -6.97 4.83 -13.04
N HIS A 90 -6.17 4.27 -13.95
CA HIS A 90 -6.41 4.40 -15.39
C HIS A 90 -7.75 3.79 -15.82
N LYS A 91 -8.19 2.70 -15.18
CA LYS A 91 -9.49 2.07 -15.48
C LYS A 91 -10.63 3.01 -15.12
N VAL A 92 -10.54 3.70 -13.98
CA VAL A 92 -11.52 4.70 -13.55
C VAL A 92 -11.53 5.88 -14.53
N ALA A 93 -10.36 6.42 -14.87
CA ALA A 93 -10.24 7.54 -15.81
C ALA A 93 -10.83 7.22 -17.20
N VAL A 94 -10.58 6.01 -17.73
CA VAL A 94 -11.20 5.54 -18.98
C VAL A 94 -12.71 5.37 -18.84
N GLN A 95 -13.18 4.81 -17.73
CA GLN A 95 -14.61 4.60 -17.49
C GLN A 95 -15.38 5.91 -17.40
N LEU A 96 -14.80 6.96 -16.80
CA LEU A 96 -15.42 8.29 -16.75
C LEU A 96 -15.65 8.90 -18.13
N ARG A 97 -14.88 8.50 -19.15
CA ARG A 97 -15.10 8.93 -20.55
C ARG A 97 -16.24 8.18 -21.24
N ARG A 98 -16.67 7.03 -20.72
CA ARG A 98 -17.79 6.24 -21.25
C ARG A 98 -19.12 6.72 -20.68
N ARG A 99 -19.59 7.87 -21.18
CA ARG A 99 -20.83 8.49 -20.70
C ARG A 99 -22.00 8.18 -21.63
N TYR A 100 -23.18 8.04 -21.03
CA TYR A 100 -24.43 7.99 -21.78
C TYR A 100 -24.68 9.32 -22.49
N ASN A 101 -24.99 9.27 -23.79
CA ASN A 101 -25.41 10.41 -24.60
C ASN A 101 -24.44 11.61 -24.55
N ASP A 102 -23.14 11.33 -24.72
CA ASP A 102 -22.05 12.31 -24.86
C ASP A 102 -22.03 13.41 -23.79
N ARG A 103 -22.46 13.09 -22.56
CA ARG A 103 -22.46 14.03 -21.45
C ARG A 103 -21.03 14.43 -21.07
N ALA A 104 -20.87 15.68 -20.66
CA ALA A 104 -19.63 16.20 -20.09
C ALA A 104 -19.17 15.37 -18.88
N THR A 105 -17.85 15.25 -18.73
CA THR A 105 -17.20 14.43 -17.71
C THR A 105 -15.87 15.05 -17.29
N LEU A 106 -15.25 14.50 -16.25
CA LEU A 106 -13.87 14.82 -15.91
C LEU A 106 -12.95 14.14 -16.92
N ASP A 107 -12.31 14.94 -17.79
CA ASP A 107 -11.24 14.45 -18.65
C ASP A 107 -9.90 14.68 -17.97
N VAL A 108 -9.04 13.67 -17.96
CA VAL A 108 -7.76 13.72 -17.22
C VAL A 108 -6.69 14.21 -18.18
N THR A 109 -6.54 15.53 -18.28
CA THR A 109 -5.69 16.18 -19.28
C THR A 109 -4.32 16.58 -18.71
N ASP A 110 -4.29 17.06 -17.46
CA ASP A 110 -3.08 17.47 -16.76
C ASP A 110 -2.97 16.89 -15.34
N GLU A 111 -1.98 17.38 -14.58
CA GLU A 111 -1.69 16.92 -13.22
C GLU A 111 -2.80 17.28 -12.22
N TYR A 112 -3.45 18.43 -12.40
CA TYR A 112 -4.55 18.85 -11.52
C TYR A 112 -5.78 17.95 -11.71
N ASP A 113 -6.08 17.55 -12.95
CA ASP A 113 -7.17 16.60 -13.19
C ASP A 113 -6.89 15.22 -12.56
N VAL A 114 -5.60 14.80 -12.54
CA VAL A 114 -5.19 13.58 -11.84
C VAL A 114 -5.40 13.73 -10.34
N GLN A 115 -5.01 14.87 -9.78
CA GLN A 115 -5.20 15.18 -8.36
C GLN A 115 -6.69 15.15 -7.99
N ASP A 116 -7.57 15.78 -8.77
CA ASP A 116 -9.02 15.81 -8.49
C ASP A 116 -9.64 14.41 -8.45
N LEU A 117 -9.34 13.58 -9.47
CA LEU A 117 -9.83 12.20 -9.50
C LEU A 117 -9.23 11.36 -8.37
N LEU A 118 -7.91 11.49 -8.15
CA LEU A 118 -7.21 10.72 -7.13
C LEU A 118 -7.72 11.06 -5.73
N HIS A 119 -7.96 12.34 -5.45
CA HIS A 119 -8.50 12.78 -4.17
C HIS A 119 -9.86 12.14 -3.88
N ALA A 120 -10.74 12.08 -4.87
CA ALA A 120 -12.04 11.43 -4.73
C ALA A 120 -11.91 9.94 -4.36
N LEU A 121 -10.96 9.23 -5.00
CA LEU A 121 -10.68 7.83 -4.69
C LEU A 121 -10.06 7.66 -3.30
N LEU A 122 -9.11 8.51 -2.93
CA LEU A 122 -8.46 8.46 -1.62
C LEU A 122 -9.46 8.71 -0.47
N LYS A 123 -10.42 9.62 -0.65
CA LYS A 123 -11.48 9.88 0.34
C LYS A 123 -12.40 8.69 0.61
N MET A 124 -12.43 7.69 -0.27
CA MET A 124 -13.17 6.44 0.00
C MET A 124 -12.48 5.56 1.05
N HIS A 125 -11.18 5.77 1.27
CA HIS A 125 -10.35 4.88 2.10
C HIS A 125 -9.70 5.57 3.30
N PHE A 126 -9.53 6.90 3.25
CA PHE A 126 -8.83 7.67 4.26
C PHE A 126 -9.71 8.83 4.76
N GLU A 127 -9.95 8.87 6.07
CA GLU A 127 -10.79 9.91 6.71
C GLU A 127 -10.05 11.25 6.83
N ASP A 128 -8.76 11.24 7.19
CA ASP A 128 -7.91 12.43 7.32
C ASP A 128 -6.89 12.51 6.17
N ILE A 129 -7.39 12.83 4.98
CA ILE A 129 -6.57 13.24 3.84
C ILE A 129 -6.66 14.75 3.65
N GLN A 130 -5.50 15.42 3.63
CA GLN A 130 -5.41 16.85 3.45
C GLN A 130 -4.55 17.18 2.23
N GLN A 131 -4.98 18.15 1.44
CA GLN A 131 -4.08 18.88 0.54
C GLN A 131 -3.34 19.89 1.43
N GLU A 132 -2.19 19.52 1.98
CA GLU A 132 -1.49 20.38 2.94
C GLU A 132 -0.89 21.61 2.24
N GLU A 133 -1.29 22.79 2.69
CA GLU A 133 -0.66 24.06 2.31
C GLU A 133 0.32 24.54 3.39
N TRP A 134 1.42 25.11 2.90
CA TRP A 134 2.46 25.84 3.62
C TRP A 134 3.39 25.01 4.53
N THR A 135 4.46 24.51 3.92
CA THR A 135 5.75 24.43 4.62
C THR A 135 6.42 25.82 4.59
N PRO A 136 7.01 26.31 5.69
CA PRO A 136 7.88 27.49 5.62
C PRO A 136 9.08 27.12 4.75
N GLY A 137 9.07 27.57 3.50
CA GLY A 137 10.04 27.13 2.50
C GLY A 137 11.47 27.50 2.90
N TYR A 138 12.36 26.50 2.92
CA TYR A 138 13.79 26.76 2.72
C TYR A 138 13.92 27.36 1.30
N ALA A 139 14.48 28.58 1.20
CA ALA A 139 14.69 29.33 -0.04
C ALA A 139 13.46 29.97 -0.74
N GLY A 140 12.40 30.32 -0.01
CA GLY A 140 11.45 31.35 -0.46
C GLY A 140 10.48 30.97 -1.58
N SER A 141 10.38 29.68 -1.94
CA SER A 141 9.26 29.17 -2.74
C SER A 141 8.34 28.35 -1.83
N SER A 142 7.07 28.77 -1.73
CA SER A 142 6.03 27.94 -1.13
C SER A 142 5.62 26.90 -2.16
N SER A 143 5.86 25.63 -1.89
CA SER A 143 5.35 24.54 -2.71
C SER A 143 4.21 23.85 -1.96
N ARG A 144 3.08 23.73 -2.64
CA ARG A 144 1.91 22.99 -2.16
C ARG A 144 2.21 21.49 -2.20
N ILE A 145 1.83 20.79 -1.15
CA ILE A 145 1.84 19.33 -1.12
C ILE A 145 0.56 18.84 -1.78
N ASP A 146 0.65 17.85 -2.66
CA ASP A 146 -0.56 17.34 -3.33
C ASP A 146 -1.48 16.64 -2.34
N PHE A 147 -0.99 15.61 -1.63
CA PHE A 147 -1.75 14.95 -0.55
C PHE A 147 -0.88 14.53 0.62
N ALA A 148 -1.38 14.75 1.83
CA ALA A 148 -0.79 14.28 3.08
C ALA A 148 -1.77 13.35 3.82
N LEU A 149 -1.28 12.17 4.18
CA LEU A 149 -1.96 11.22 5.06
C LEU A 149 -1.25 11.25 6.42
N ARG A 150 -1.64 12.21 7.26
CA ARG A 150 -0.93 12.57 8.50
C ARG A 150 -0.81 11.40 9.47
N GLU A 151 -1.90 10.65 9.64
CA GLU A 151 -1.95 9.46 10.50
C GLU A 151 -0.85 8.44 10.15
N PHE A 152 -0.56 8.31 8.85
CA PHE A 152 0.39 7.34 8.33
C PHE A 152 1.78 7.94 8.05
N LYS A 153 1.97 9.24 8.27
CA LYS A 153 3.21 9.99 7.93
C LYS A 153 3.62 9.78 6.47
N MET A 154 2.62 9.72 5.58
CA MET A 154 2.81 9.55 4.15
C MET A 154 2.42 10.82 3.41
N VAL A 155 3.21 11.14 2.39
CA VAL A 155 2.93 12.22 1.45
C VAL A 155 2.83 11.60 0.05
N ILE A 156 1.87 12.05 -0.74
CA ILE A 156 1.73 11.69 -2.14
C ILE A 156 2.04 12.92 -2.98
N GLU A 157 2.96 12.77 -3.92
CA GLU A 157 3.27 13.75 -4.96
C GLU A 157 2.78 13.16 -6.29
N VAL A 158 2.06 13.94 -7.08
CA VAL A 158 1.46 13.51 -8.34
C VAL A 158 2.23 14.13 -9.51
N LYS A 159 2.41 13.38 -10.59
CA LYS A 159 2.84 13.90 -11.89
C LYS A 159 2.00 13.29 -12.99
N LYS A 160 1.65 14.07 -14.00
CA LYS A 160 1.08 13.55 -15.25
C LYS A 160 2.00 13.83 -16.41
N THR A 161 2.35 12.80 -17.17
CA THR A 161 3.13 12.99 -18.39
C THR A 161 2.29 13.66 -19.48
N ARG A 162 2.99 14.40 -20.35
CA ARG A 162 2.42 15.02 -21.55
C ARG A 162 3.55 15.32 -22.54
N SER A 163 3.18 15.79 -23.73
CA SER A 163 4.14 16.16 -24.78
C SER A 163 5.26 17.11 -24.30
N SER A 164 4.98 17.99 -23.35
CA SER A 164 5.96 18.91 -22.75
C SER A 164 6.65 18.38 -21.48
N LEU A 165 6.13 17.32 -20.86
CA LEU A 165 6.63 16.74 -19.60
C LEU A 165 6.81 15.22 -19.76
N LYS A 166 8.01 14.83 -20.17
CA LYS A 166 8.41 13.44 -20.48
C LYS A 166 9.45 12.94 -19.48
N HIS A 167 9.86 11.68 -19.63
CA HIS A 167 10.84 10.96 -18.82
C HIS A 167 11.87 11.84 -18.06
N LYS A 168 12.77 12.55 -18.75
CA LYS A 168 13.81 13.35 -18.10
C LYS A 168 13.24 14.47 -17.22
N HIS A 169 12.29 15.23 -17.74
CA HIS A 169 11.71 16.36 -17.01
C HIS A 169 10.90 15.90 -15.80
N VAL A 170 10.22 14.75 -15.89
CA VAL A 170 9.53 14.14 -14.74
C VAL A 170 10.56 13.73 -13.68
N ALA A 171 11.66 13.07 -14.05
CA ALA A 171 12.73 12.73 -13.12
C ALA A 171 13.31 13.98 -12.44
N ASP A 172 13.64 15.03 -13.21
CA ASP A 172 14.22 16.26 -12.68
C ASP A 172 13.29 16.92 -11.65
N GLN A 173 11.98 16.95 -11.92
CA GLN A 173 10.98 17.46 -10.96
C GLN A 173 10.90 16.58 -9.70
N LEU A 174 10.78 15.26 -9.86
CA LEU A 174 10.69 14.34 -8.73
C LEU A 174 11.95 14.39 -7.84
N ILE A 175 13.14 14.60 -8.40
CA ILE A 175 14.36 14.76 -7.61
C ILE A 175 14.28 16.01 -6.71
N ILE A 176 13.76 17.11 -7.25
CA ILE A 176 13.54 18.35 -6.48
C ILE A 176 12.50 18.10 -5.38
N ASP A 177 11.40 17.44 -5.70
CA ASP A 177 10.34 17.11 -4.73
C ASP A 177 10.88 16.20 -3.61
N ILE A 178 11.62 15.14 -3.96
CA ILE A 178 12.27 14.23 -3.00
C ILE A 178 13.17 14.99 -2.03
N GLU A 179 14.05 15.86 -2.54
CA GLU A 179 14.97 16.61 -1.68
C GLU A 179 14.23 17.60 -0.78
N ARG A 180 13.17 18.23 -1.30
CA ARG A 180 12.30 19.11 -0.53
C ARG A 180 11.64 18.39 0.65
N TYR A 181 11.09 17.19 0.43
CA TYR A 181 10.40 16.44 1.49
C TYR A 181 11.34 15.74 2.47
N ARG A 182 12.62 15.56 2.11
CA ARG A 182 13.63 14.94 2.99
C ARG A 182 13.72 15.61 4.36
N ASN A 183 13.54 16.94 4.41
CA ASN A 183 13.61 17.72 5.63
C ASN A 183 12.23 17.95 6.29
N HIS A 184 11.16 17.35 5.75
CA HIS A 184 9.81 17.54 6.27
C HIS A 184 9.58 16.65 7.50
N PRO A 185 9.34 17.21 8.69
CA PRO A 185 9.32 16.46 9.95
C PRO A 185 8.19 15.41 10.04
N LEU A 186 7.16 15.53 9.19
CA LEU A 186 6.02 14.62 9.14
C LEU A 186 6.05 13.65 7.95
N CYS A 187 7.06 13.73 7.06
CA CYS A 187 7.17 12.87 5.88
C CYS A 187 8.13 11.70 6.15
N GLN A 188 7.59 10.55 6.56
CA GLN A 188 8.39 9.31 6.66
C GLN A 188 8.38 8.53 5.35
N THR A 189 7.28 8.61 4.58
CA THR A 189 7.18 7.98 3.27
C THR A 189 6.68 9.00 2.25
N LEU A 190 7.48 9.26 1.22
CA LEU A 190 7.07 10.00 0.04
C LEU A 190 6.70 9.02 -1.07
N ILE A 191 5.50 9.19 -1.63
CA ILE A 191 4.96 8.36 -2.69
C ILE A 191 4.77 9.23 -3.93
N CYS A 192 5.57 9.00 -4.96
CA CYS A 192 5.46 9.73 -6.22
C CYS A 192 4.61 8.92 -7.20
N PHE A 193 3.37 9.34 -7.43
CA PHE A 193 2.48 8.74 -8.42
C PHE A 193 2.61 9.44 -9.76
N VAL A 194 3.13 8.73 -10.77
CA VAL A 194 3.27 9.24 -12.13
C VAL A 194 2.23 8.59 -13.03
N TYR A 195 1.25 9.37 -13.47
CA TYR A 195 0.27 8.95 -14.44
C TYR A 195 0.79 9.18 -15.87
N ASP A 196 1.13 8.10 -16.57
CA ASP A 196 1.69 8.07 -17.92
C ASP A 196 0.79 7.30 -18.92
N PRO A 197 -0.43 7.79 -19.20
CA PRO A 197 -1.38 7.07 -20.06
C PRO A 197 -0.90 6.90 -21.51
N ASP A 198 0.01 7.76 -21.97
CA ASP A 198 0.49 7.81 -23.35
C ASP A 198 1.90 7.19 -23.52
N GLY A 199 2.51 6.67 -22.46
CA GLY A 199 3.80 5.97 -22.51
C GLY A 199 5.01 6.86 -22.80
N TYR A 200 5.05 8.09 -22.28
CA TYR A 200 6.20 9.00 -22.41
C TYR A 200 7.42 8.57 -21.56
N ILE A 201 7.26 7.61 -20.64
CA ILE A 201 8.33 6.98 -19.87
C ILE A 201 8.66 5.63 -20.50
N ASN A 202 9.73 5.58 -21.30
CA ASN A 202 10.11 4.39 -22.10
C ASN A 202 10.44 3.13 -21.28
N ASN A 203 10.92 3.26 -20.04
CA ASN A 203 11.21 2.14 -19.13
C ASN A 203 10.68 2.46 -17.73
N PRO A 204 9.37 2.27 -17.48
CA PRO A 204 8.76 2.61 -16.19
C PRO A 204 9.41 1.90 -15.01
N ARG A 205 9.76 0.61 -15.13
CA ARG A 205 10.40 -0.14 -14.04
C ARG A 205 11.80 0.37 -13.71
N GLY A 206 12.60 0.70 -14.74
CA GLY A 206 13.91 1.33 -14.53
C GLY A 206 13.77 2.69 -13.85
N PHE A 207 12.84 3.51 -14.34
CA PHE A 207 12.53 4.82 -13.77
C PHE A 207 12.10 4.74 -12.30
N GLU A 208 11.20 3.80 -11.96
CA GLU A 208 10.79 3.53 -10.58
C GLU A 208 12.03 3.16 -9.72
N ASN A 209 12.85 2.21 -10.18
CA ASN A 209 14.02 1.73 -9.44
C ASN A 209 15.12 2.80 -9.23
N ASP A 210 15.35 3.67 -10.21
CA ASP A 210 16.39 4.71 -10.15
C ASP A 210 16.06 5.79 -9.11
N LEU A 211 14.77 6.03 -8.86
CA LEU A 211 14.29 7.06 -7.93
C LEU A 211 13.85 6.50 -6.58
N ASN A 212 13.50 5.21 -6.49
CA ASN A 212 13.20 4.53 -5.24
C ASN A 212 14.41 4.54 -4.30
N ARG A 213 14.20 4.99 -3.06
CA ARG A 213 15.26 5.11 -2.05
C ARG A 213 14.71 4.80 -0.66
N GLU A 214 15.53 4.15 0.16
CA GLU A 214 15.26 3.98 1.58
C GLU A 214 16.55 4.31 2.33
N ARG A 215 16.76 5.61 2.59
CA ARG A 215 17.96 6.12 3.27
C ARG A 215 17.60 7.35 4.09
N GLU A 216 18.29 7.54 5.21
CA GLU A 216 18.25 8.79 6.00
C GLU A 216 16.87 9.17 6.55
N GLY A 217 16.08 8.18 6.99
CA GLY A 217 14.84 8.43 7.72
C GLY A 217 13.61 8.71 6.87
N MET A 218 13.73 8.72 5.53
CA MET A 218 12.61 8.81 4.60
C MET A 218 12.65 7.67 3.57
N LYS A 219 11.49 7.06 3.32
CA LYS A 219 11.27 6.09 2.25
C LYS A 219 10.65 6.80 1.04
N VAL A 220 11.21 6.59 -0.15
CA VAL A 220 10.69 7.11 -1.43
C VAL A 220 10.18 5.94 -2.25
N ILE A 221 8.93 6.03 -2.70
CA ILE A 221 8.27 5.04 -3.55
C ILE A 221 7.73 5.75 -4.78
N VAL A 222 8.32 5.48 -5.95
CA VAL A 222 7.87 5.98 -7.25
C VAL A 222 7.06 4.88 -7.93
N ILE A 223 5.88 5.25 -8.43
CA ILE A 223 4.91 4.34 -9.06
C ILE A 223 4.46 4.98 -10.37
N VAL A 224 4.76 4.33 -11.50
CA VAL A 224 4.35 4.79 -12.84
C VAL A 224 3.21 3.91 -13.35
N ARG A 225 2.07 4.51 -13.70
CA ARG A 225 0.89 3.78 -14.24
C ARG A 225 0.22 4.54 -15.38
N PRO A 226 -0.49 3.87 -16.30
CA PRO A 226 -0.71 2.42 -16.39
C PRO A 226 0.56 1.63 -16.76
N LYS A 227 0.51 0.32 -16.52
CA LYS A 227 1.54 -0.67 -16.92
C LYS A 227 1.07 -1.46 -18.13
#